data_AF-W5USR4-F1
#
_entry.id   AF-W5USR4-F1
#
_cell.length_a   1.000
_cell.length_b   1.000
_cell.length_c   1.000
_cell.angle_alpha   90.00
_cell.angle_beta   90.00
_cell.angle_gamma   90.00
#
_symmetry.space_group_name_H-M   'P 1'
#
loop_
_entity.id
_entity.type
_entity.pdbx_description
1 polymer ?
#
loop_
_entity_poly.entity_id
_entity_poly.type
_entity_poly.pdbx_seq_one_letter_code
_entity_poly.pdbx_strand_id
1 'polypeptide(L)'
;MNKSNRITKVKVNHHNNGFWVVPTLQNLFFSLKISTISIKKFDKLIDIVNSLNLQNQEVVFNFNGDKQFKKFNLLTKLRGFDFQLNINEVQKLDNSAKILFEPVKNCKIYFDKKGLTLIYKGLIPFFSKNYYQNLLIQALNEDSKRQVCFYWRFFGFKKGQ
;
A
#
# COMPACT_ATOMS: atom_id res chain seq x y z
N MET A 1 -6.76 0.06 -24.94
CA MET A 1 -7.47 0.84 -23.91
C MET A 1 -6.87 0.51 -22.55
N ASN A 2 -6.00 1.36 -22.01
CA ASN A 2 -5.53 1.20 -20.63
C ASN A 2 -6.69 1.58 -19.70
N LYS A 3 -7.32 0.59 -19.06
CA LYS A 3 -8.09 0.85 -17.84
C LYS A 3 -7.13 1.62 -16.94
N SER A 4 -7.43 2.88 -16.67
CA SER A 4 -6.84 3.58 -15.53
C SER A 4 -7.01 2.64 -14.34
N ASN A 5 -5.91 2.10 -13.81
CA ASN A 5 -5.93 1.21 -12.67
C ASN A 5 -6.43 2.03 -11.49
N ARG A 6 -7.76 2.08 -11.32
CA ARG A 6 -8.41 2.83 -10.26
C ARG A 6 -7.89 2.29 -8.95
N ILE A 7 -7.13 3.11 -8.25
CA ILE A 7 -6.61 2.77 -6.93
C ILE A 7 -7.79 2.79 -5.95
N THR A 8 -8.10 1.63 -5.37
CA THR A 8 -9.15 1.50 -4.36
C THR A 8 -8.58 1.86 -3.00
N LYS A 9 -9.31 2.64 -2.20
CA LYS A 9 -8.96 2.91 -0.80
C LYS A 9 -9.82 2.04 0.10
N VAL A 10 -9.19 1.23 0.95
CA VAL A 10 -9.89 0.35 1.91
C VAL A 10 -9.48 0.76 3.31
N LYS A 11 -10.44 1.29 4.09
CA LYS A 11 -10.21 1.59 5.50
C LYS A 11 -10.48 0.35 6.33
N VAL A 12 -9.57 0.01 7.24
CA VAL A 12 -9.67 -1.18 8.08
C VAL A 12 -9.31 -0.81 9.51
N ASN A 13 -10.22 -1.04 10.45
CA ASN A 13 -9.90 -0.93 11.87
C ASN A 13 -9.28 -2.24 12.33
N HIS A 14 -8.24 -2.15 13.16
CA HIS A 14 -7.60 -3.31 13.78
C HIS A 14 -7.53 -3.12 15.30
N HIS A 15 -8.02 -4.13 16.03
CA HIS A 15 -7.92 -4.26 17.48
C HIS A 15 -7.48 -5.68 17.82
N ASN A 16 -7.13 -5.93 19.09
CA ASN A 16 -6.56 -7.21 19.55
C ASN A 16 -7.34 -8.46 19.08
N ASN A 17 -8.64 -8.32 18.84
CA ASN A 17 -9.49 -9.45 18.49
C ASN A 17 -9.75 -9.58 16.98
N GLY A 18 -9.23 -8.72 16.10
CA GLY A 18 -9.39 -8.89 14.65
C GLY A 18 -9.38 -7.60 13.83
N PHE A 19 -9.95 -7.69 12.64
CA PHE A 19 -10.02 -6.64 11.64
C PHE A 19 -11.46 -6.39 11.17
N TRP A 20 -11.80 -5.12 10.94
CA TRP A 20 -13.11 -4.69 10.45
C TRP A 20 -12.93 -3.72 9.30
N VAL A 21 -13.57 -4.01 8.16
CA VAL A 21 -13.55 -3.12 6.99
C VAL A 21 -14.53 -1.98 7.22
N VAL A 22 -14.04 -0.74 7.25
CA VAL A 22 -14.90 0.42 7.47
C VAL A 22 -15.50 0.83 6.12
N PRO A 23 -16.83 0.93 6.01
CA PRO A 23 -17.45 1.36 4.77
C PRO A 23 -17.16 2.85 4.55
N THR A 24 -16.91 3.25 3.30
CA THR A 24 -16.88 4.67 2.95
C THR A 24 -18.31 5.20 2.83
N LEU A 25 -18.52 6.50 3.02
CA LEU A 25 -19.86 7.12 2.87
C LEU A 25 -20.49 6.79 1.52
N GLN A 26 -19.70 6.81 0.43
CA GLN A 26 -20.16 6.39 -0.90
C GLN A 26 -20.65 4.93 -0.94
N ASN A 27 -20.00 4.02 -0.19
CA ASN A 27 -20.44 2.63 -0.16
C ASN A 27 -21.71 2.42 0.66
N LEU A 28 -21.95 3.25 1.68
CA LEU A 28 -23.18 3.20 2.50
C LEU A 28 -24.43 3.61 1.71
N PHE A 29 -24.30 4.61 0.83
CA PHE A 29 -25.45 5.12 0.06
C PHE A 29 -25.69 4.38 -1.27
N PHE A 30 -24.70 3.68 -1.83
CA PHE A 30 -24.79 3.12 -3.19
C PHE A 30 -24.58 1.60 -3.30
N SER A 31 -24.34 0.83 -2.21
CA SER A 31 -24.17 -0.62 -2.31
C SER A 31 -24.55 -1.44 -1.05
N LEU A 32 -25.64 -2.21 -1.13
CA LEU A 32 -26.10 -3.17 -0.10
C LEU A 32 -25.13 -4.35 0.12
N LYS A 33 -24.27 -4.69 -0.85
CA LYS A 33 -23.30 -5.81 -0.73
C LYS A 33 -22.06 -5.42 0.08
N ILE A 34 -21.69 -4.14 0.11
CA ILE A 34 -20.51 -3.68 0.86
C ILE A 34 -20.87 -3.38 2.31
N SER A 35 -22.10 -2.91 2.58
CA SER A 35 -22.57 -2.70 3.96
C SER A 35 -22.51 -3.98 4.81
N THR A 36 -22.87 -5.13 4.24
CA THR A 36 -22.78 -6.44 4.92
C THR A 36 -21.34 -6.90 5.18
N ILE A 37 -20.41 -6.67 4.24
CA ILE A 37 -18.98 -7.01 4.44
C ILE A 37 -18.33 -6.05 5.43
N SER A 38 -18.77 -4.79 5.47
CA SER A 38 -18.25 -3.77 6.37
C SER A 38 -18.58 -3.98 7.86
N ILE A 39 -19.50 -4.91 8.15
CA ILE A 39 -19.88 -5.30 9.52
C ILE A 39 -19.19 -6.61 9.92
N LYS A 40 -18.61 -7.36 8.96
CA LYS A 40 -18.00 -8.66 9.23
C LYS A 40 -16.61 -8.51 9.84
N LYS A 41 -16.44 -9.12 11.02
CA LYS A 41 -15.15 -9.31 11.68
C LYS A 41 -14.33 -10.36 10.93
N PHE A 42 -13.05 -10.08 10.71
CA PHE A 42 -12.07 -11.03 10.19
C PHE A 42 -10.97 -11.23 11.22
N ASP A 43 -10.54 -12.47 11.42
CA ASP A 43 -9.47 -12.75 12.39
C ASP A 43 -8.09 -12.46 11.79
N LYS A 44 -7.92 -12.68 10.48
CA LYS A 44 -6.66 -12.43 9.78
C LYS A 44 -6.85 -11.43 8.64
N LEU A 45 -5.81 -10.62 8.40
CA LEU A 45 -5.80 -9.65 7.31
C LEU A 45 -5.94 -10.31 5.92
N ILE A 46 -5.43 -11.53 5.75
CA ILE A 46 -5.56 -12.28 4.50
C ILE A 46 -7.03 -12.63 4.19
N ASP A 47 -7.86 -12.82 5.21
CA ASP A 47 -9.28 -13.14 5.01
C ASP A 47 -10.03 -11.94 4.43
N ILE A 48 -9.62 -10.71 4.78
CA ILE A 48 -10.12 -9.48 4.15
C ILE A 48 -9.71 -9.45 2.68
N VAL A 49 -8.42 -9.67 2.38
CA VAL A 49 -7.91 -9.63 1.01
C VAL A 49 -8.65 -10.63 0.12
N ASN A 50 -8.91 -11.83 0.61
CA ASN A 50 -9.58 -12.89 -0.13
C ASN A 50 -11.08 -12.63 -0.27
N SER A 51 -11.78 -12.30 0.82
CA SER A 51 -13.24 -12.09 0.81
C SER A 51 -13.68 -10.90 -0.04
N LEU A 52 -12.84 -9.87 -0.12
CA LEU A 52 -13.07 -8.68 -0.96
C LEU A 52 -12.43 -8.79 -2.36
N ASN A 53 -11.80 -9.92 -2.69
CA ASN A 53 -11.08 -10.14 -3.95
C ASN A 53 -10.10 -8.99 -4.29
N LEU A 54 -9.34 -8.55 -3.27
CA LEU A 54 -8.38 -7.44 -3.38
C LEU A 54 -7.06 -7.86 -4.00
N GLN A 55 -6.78 -9.17 -4.10
CA GLN A 55 -5.55 -9.70 -4.67
C GLN A 55 -5.34 -9.22 -6.12
N ASN A 56 -6.40 -8.94 -6.87
CA ASN A 56 -6.35 -8.50 -8.26
C ASN A 56 -6.56 -6.99 -8.44
N GLN A 57 -6.54 -6.21 -7.35
CA GLN A 57 -6.82 -4.77 -7.37
C GLN A 57 -5.64 -3.99 -6.83
N GLU A 58 -5.42 -2.76 -7.31
CA GLU A 58 -4.44 -1.87 -6.69
C GLU A 58 -5.09 -1.15 -5.52
N VAL A 59 -4.62 -1.43 -4.30
CA VAL A 59 -5.29 -0.97 -3.07
C VAL A 59 -4.34 -0.13 -2.22
N VAL A 60 -4.87 0.95 -1.64
CA VAL A 60 -4.25 1.61 -0.48
C VAL A 60 -5.08 1.26 0.74
N PHE A 61 -4.49 0.48 1.64
CA PHE A 61 -5.09 0.22 2.94
C PHE A 61 -4.87 1.42 3.85
N ASN A 62 -5.87 1.74 4.64
CA ASN A 62 -5.80 2.73 5.70
C ASN A 62 -6.20 2.07 7.03
N PHE A 63 -5.18 1.70 7.80
CA PHE A 63 -5.35 1.18 9.16
C PHE A 63 -5.29 2.30 10.20
N ASN A 64 -5.73 2.01 11.41
CA ASN A 64 -5.51 2.84 12.60
C ASN A 64 -4.07 2.73 13.15
N GLY A 65 -3.07 2.69 12.26
CA GLY A 65 -1.65 2.58 12.61
C GLY A 65 -1.01 1.22 12.30
N ASP A 66 0.30 1.25 12.11
CA ASP A 66 1.15 0.08 11.97
C ASP A 66 2.52 0.30 12.61
N LYS A 67 2.51 0.52 13.94
CA LYS A 67 3.68 0.95 14.72
C LYS A 67 4.90 0.03 14.66
N GLN A 68 4.71 -1.19 14.18
CA GLN A 68 5.71 -2.26 14.10
C GLN A 68 5.88 -2.76 12.67
N PHE A 69 5.29 -2.07 11.68
CA PHE A 69 5.29 -2.45 10.25
C PHE A 69 4.77 -3.87 9.93
N LYS A 70 4.06 -4.52 10.87
CA LYS A 70 3.60 -5.90 10.72
C LYS A 70 2.59 -6.03 9.58
N LYS A 71 1.66 -5.08 9.43
CA LYS A 71 0.66 -5.10 8.35
C LYS A 71 1.31 -4.78 7.01
N PHE A 72 2.25 -3.83 7.00
CA PHE A 72 3.02 -3.51 5.79
C PHE A 72 3.80 -4.72 5.30
N ASN A 73 4.56 -5.38 6.17
CA ASN A 73 5.35 -6.55 5.82
C ASN A 73 4.46 -7.71 5.35
N LEU A 74 3.33 -7.95 6.03
CA LEU A 74 2.38 -8.97 5.62
C LEU A 74 1.79 -8.68 4.24
N LEU A 75 1.31 -7.46 3.99
CA LEU A 75 0.73 -7.06 2.69
C LEU A 75 1.78 -7.11 1.57
N THR A 76 3.00 -6.70 1.85
CA THR A 76 4.13 -6.78 0.90
C THR A 76 4.45 -8.23 0.54
N LYS A 77 4.49 -9.13 1.54
CA LYS A 77 4.66 -10.57 1.35
C LYS A 77 3.52 -11.20 0.55
N LEU A 78 2.26 -10.80 0.80
CA LEU A 78 1.09 -11.26 0.05
C LEU A 78 1.11 -10.84 -1.43
N ARG A 79 1.89 -9.82 -1.79
CA ARG A 79 2.19 -9.44 -3.18
C ARG A 79 3.39 -10.16 -3.79
N GLY A 80 4.02 -11.06 -3.04
CA GLY A 80 5.18 -11.83 -3.49
C GLY A 80 6.45 -10.98 -3.58
N PHE A 81 6.59 -9.99 -2.69
CA PHE A 81 7.82 -9.23 -2.51
C PHE A 81 8.55 -9.72 -1.27
N ASP A 82 9.87 -9.90 -1.41
CA ASP A 82 10.77 -10.17 -0.29
C ASP A 82 11.36 -8.84 0.22
N PHE A 83 10.48 -7.98 0.73
CA PHE A 83 10.84 -6.70 1.30
C PHE A 83 10.11 -6.51 2.62
N GLN A 84 10.84 -6.07 3.65
CA GLN A 84 10.31 -5.88 4.98
C GLN A 84 10.93 -4.64 5.61
N LEU A 85 10.13 -3.95 6.43
CA LEU A 85 10.60 -2.89 7.31
C LEU A 85 10.76 -3.43 8.72
N ASN A 86 11.89 -3.09 9.35
CA ASN A 86 12.16 -3.36 10.75
C ASN A 86 12.06 -2.05 11.55
N ILE A 87 11.23 -2.03 12.59
CA ILE A 87 11.04 -0.83 13.41
C ILE A 87 12.34 -0.35 14.07
N ASN A 88 13.20 -1.28 14.51
CA ASN A 88 14.43 -0.95 15.21
C ASN A 88 15.46 -0.32 14.26
N GLU A 89 15.45 -0.72 12.98
CA GLU A 89 16.28 -0.12 11.94
C GLU A 89 15.74 1.26 11.57
N VAL A 90 14.43 1.36 11.35
CA VAL A 90 13.75 2.62 11.02
C VAL A 90 13.95 3.69 12.09
N GLN A 91 13.93 3.32 13.38
CA GLN A 91 14.14 4.26 14.49
C GLN A 91 15.57 4.80 14.57
N LYS A 92 16.56 4.09 14.02
CA LYS A 92 17.97 4.51 14.00
C LYS A 92 18.30 5.41 12.81
N LEU A 93 17.40 5.54 11.85
CA LEU A 93 17.60 6.36 10.67
C LEU A 93 17.63 7.85 11.02
N ASP A 94 18.59 8.57 10.45
CA ASP A 94 18.56 10.03 10.45
C ASP A 94 17.41 10.57 9.58
N ASN A 95 17.15 11.87 9.66
CA ASN A 95 16.04 12.51 8.95
C ASN A 95 16.19 12.51 7.42
N SER A 96 17.41 12.34 6.90
CA SER A 96 17.75 12.35 5.47
C SER A 96 17.79 10.94 4.86
N ALA A 97 17.90 9.91 5.70
CA ALA A 97 18.00 8.53 5.29
C ALA A 97 16.74 8.03 4.59
N LYS A 98 16.95 7.05 3.71
CA LYS A 98 15.92 6.45 2.87
C LYS A 98 16.13 4.95 2.83
N ILE A 99 15.03 4.20 2.93
CA ILE A 99 15.04 2.76 2.67
C ILE A 99 14.64 2.54 1.22
N LEU A 100 15.44 1.77 0.49
CA LEU A 100 15.17 1.40 -0.91
C LEU A 100 14.39 0.09 -0.97
N PHE A 101 13.32 0.10 -1.76
CA PHE A 101 12.57 -1.06 -2.18
C PHE A 101 12.54 -1.10 -3.72
N GLU A 102 12.95 -2.22 -4.32
CA GLU A 102 12.93 -2.43 -5.77
C GLU A 102 11.91 -3.51 -6.13
N PRO A 103 10.60 -3.17 -6.29
CA PRO A 103 9.55 -4.14 -6.60
C PRO A 103 9.74 -4.84 -7.95
N VAL A 104 10.32 -4.13 -8.92
CA VAL A 104 10.67 -4.62 -10.25
C VAL A 104 11.94 -3.91 -10.72
N LYS A 105 12.70 -4.56 -11.62
CA LYS A 105 13.97 -4.03 -12.13
C LYS A 105 13.83 -2.58 -12.62
N ASN A 106 14.74 -1.71 -12.19
CA ASN A 106 14.80 -0.28 -12.53
C ASN A 106 13.68 0.61 -11.96
N CYS A 107 12.78 0.07 -11.14
CA CYS A 107 11.77 0.83 -10.41
C CYS A 107 12.20 0.98 -8.94
N LYS A 108 12.82 2.10 -8.59
CA LYS A 108 13.33 2.34 -7.23
C LYS A 108 12.28 3.07 -6.41
N ILE A 109 11.79 2.45 -5.33
CA ILE A 109 10.89 3.07 -4.37
C ILE A 109 11.70 3.46 -3.13
N TYR A 110 11.76 4.76 -2.81
CA TYR A 110 12.38 5.27 -1.61
C TYR A 110 11.33 5.58 -0.53
N PHE A 111 11.47 4.91 0.60
CA PHE A 111 10.77 5.26 1.84
C PHE A 111 11.65 6.18 2.67
N ASP A 112 11.47 7.48 2.48
CA ASP A 112 12.02 8.52 3.35
C ASP A 112 11.15 8.70 4.62
N LYS A 113 11.54 9.60 5.52
CA LYS A 113 10.79 9.89 6.76
C LYS A 113 9.30 10.12 6.53
N LYS A 114 8.92 10.83 5.45
CA LYS A 114 7.51 11.09 5.11
C LYS A 114 6.79 9.79 4.71
N GLY A 115 7.38 8.99 3.83
CA GLY A 115 6.83 7.70 3.42
C GLY A 115 6.70 6.72 4.60
N LEU A 116 7.74 6.60 5.41
CA LEU A 116 7.75 5.76 6.61
C LEU A 116 6.69 6.21 7.63
N THR A 117 6.52 7.52 7.83
CA THR A 117 5.47 8.06 8.70
C THR A 117 4.07 7.70 8.22
N LEU A 118 3.82 7.70 6.92
CA LEU A 118 2.53 7.29 6.35
C LEU A 118 2.24 5.82 6.63
N ILE A 119 3.22 4.94 6.40
CA ILE A 119 3.11 3.51 6.70
C ILE A 119 2.89 3.29 8.20
N TYR A 120 3.66 3.97 9.05
CA TYR A 120 3.52 3.93 10.51
C TYR A 120 2.12 4.34 10.98
N LYS A 121 1.51 5.33 10.30
CA LYS A 121 0.13 5.76 10.52
C LYS A 121 -0.92 4.81 9.93
N GLY A 122 -0.50 3.77 9.22
CA GLY A 122 -1.38 2.73 8.66
C GLY A 122 -1.76 2.94 7.19
N LEU A 123 -1.21 3.95 6.51
CA LEU A 123 -1.44 4.17 5.08
C LEU A 123 -0.46 3.34 4.25
N ILE A 124 -0.92 2.18 3.78
CA ILE A 124 -0.07 1.12 3.22
C ILE A 124 -0.45 0.85 1.75
N PRO A 125 0.51 0.93 0.81
CA PRO A 125 0.29 0.48 -0.56
C PRO A 125 0.26 -1.06 -0.62
N PHE A 126 -0.75 -1.61 -1.29
CA PHE A 126 -0.86 -3.02 -1.62
C PHE A 126 -1.00 -3.17 -3.13
N PHE A 127 0.12 -3.01 -3.83
CA PHE A 127 0.15 -2.96 -5.28
C PHE A 127 0.85 -4.16 -5.91
N SER A 128 0.43 -4.52 -7.12
CA SER A 128 1.00 -5.63 -7.88
C SER A 128 2.32 -5.26 -8.56
N LYS A 129 3.10 -6.27 -8.96
CA LYS A 129 4.27 -6.07 -9.83
C LYS A 129 3.92 -5.34 -11.13
N ASN A 130 2.74 -5.65 -11.70
CA ASN A 130 2.25 -5.01 -12.91
C ASN A 130 1.99 -3.50 -12.71
N TYR A 131 1.51 -3.08 -11.53
CA TYR A 131 1.40 -1.65 -11.22
C TYR A 131 2.76 -0.95 -11.29
N TYR A 132 3.80 -1.52 -10.66
CA TYR A 132 5.14 -0.91 -10.68
C TYR A 132 5.77 -0.91 -12.07
N GLN A 133 5.52 -1.93 -12.89
CA GLN A 133 5.93 -1.95 -14.31
C GLN A 133 5.27 -0.80 -15.08
N ASN A 134 3.96 -0.63 -14.93
CA ASN A 134 3.22 0.46 -15.60
C ASN A 134 3.68 1.84 -15.10
N LEU A 135 3.91 1.98 -13.80
CA LEU A 135 4.43 3.21 -13.21
C LEU A 135 5.81 3.58 -13.80
N LEU A 136 6.69 2.59 -13.98
CA LEU A 136 7.99 2.77 -14.62
C LEU A 136 7.83 3.18 -16.10
N ILE A 137 7.00 2.46 -16.88
CA ILE A 137 6.76 2.77 -18.30
C ILE A 137 6.25 4.20 -18.47
N GLN A 138 5.29 4.63 -17.65
CA GLN A 138 4.77 6.00 -17.67
C GLN A 138 5.88 7.02 -17.44
N ALA A 139 6.73 6.80 -16.42
CA ALA A 139 7.79 7.73 -16.10
C ALA A 139 8.94 7.77 -17.13
N LEU A 140 9.18 6.67 -17.86
CA LEU A 140 10.14 6.58 -18.96
C LEU A 140 9.64 7.28 -20.23
N ASN A 141 8.33 7.25 -20.48
CA ASN A 141 7.74 8.01 -21.59
C ASN A 141 7.84 9.53 -21.38
N GLU A 142 7.91 9.97 -20.12
CA GLU A 142 8.08 11.38 -19.75
C GLU A 142 9.56 11.81 -19.70
N ASP A 143 10.51 10.88 -19.57
CA ASP A 143 11.93 11.16 -19.34
C ASP A 143 12.82 9.97 -19.76
N SER A 144 13.80 10.21 -20.63
CA SER A 144 14.67 9.17 -21.21
C SER A 144 15.65 8.50 -20.23
N LYS A 145 15.58 8.80 -18.92
CA LYS A 145 16.45 8.21 -17.90
C LYS A 145 16.17 6.71 -17.73
N ARG A 146 17.22 5.88 -17.78
CA ARG A 146 17.12 4.40 -17.64
C ARG A 146 16.66 3.90 -16.26
N GLN A 147 16.74 4.74 -15.23
CA GLN A 147 16.31 4.41 -13.88
C GLN A 147 15.42 5.52 -13.34
N VAL A 148 14.30 5.13 -12.73
CA VAL A 148 13.34 6.08 -12.15
C VAL A 148 13.16 5.79 -10.67
N CYS A 149 13.24 6.86 -9.90
CA CYS A 149 13.04 6.87 -8.45
C CYS A 149 11.62 7.35 -8.14
N PHE A 150 10.96 6.74 -7.18
CA PHE A 150 9.66 7.18 -6.67
C PHE A 150 9.65 7.23 -5.15
N TYR A 151 8.76 8.05 -4.60
CA TYR A 151 8.59 8.22 -3.17
C TYR A 151 7.13 7.97 -2.78
N TRP A 152 6.91 7.24 -1.68
CA TRP A 152 5.56 7.03 -1.16
C TRP A 152 5.00 8.31 -0.51
N ARG A 153 3.84 8.76 -0.99
CA ARG A 153 3.14 9.97 -0.51
C ARG A 153 1.65 9.68 -0.32
N PHE A 154 0.95 10.64 0.28
CA PHE A 154 -0.46 10.50 0.63
C PHE A 154 -1.37 10.14 -0.56
N PHE A 155 -1.04 10.63 -1.75
CA PHE A 155 -1.81 10.39 -2.98
C PHE A 155 -1.27 9.25 -3.86
N GLY A 156 -0.22 8.56 -3.42
CA GLY A 156 0.44 7.52 -4.20
C GLY A 156 1.94 7.74 -4.32
N PHE A 157 2.55 7.05 -5.29
CA PHE A 157 3.96 7.23 -5.61
C PHE A 157 4.19 8.50 -6.42
N LYS A 158 5.12 9.33 -5.96
CA LYS A 158 5.58 10.55 -6.66
C LYS A 158 6.97 10.32 -7.24
N LYS A 159 7.15 10.60 -8.53
CA LYS A 159 8.47 10.57 -9.20
C LYS A 159 9.45 11.52 -8.48
N GLY A 160 10.65 11.01 -8.21
CA GLY A 160 11.78 11.80 -7.73
C GLY A 160 12.37 12.64 -8.85
N GLN A 161 12.89 13.83 -8.51
CA GLN A 161 13.69 14.64 -9.43
C GLN A 161 15.03 13.96 -9.70
#